data_AF-A0A1H5ICP4-F1
#
_entry.id   AF-A0A1H5ICP4-F1
#
_cell.length_a   1.000
_cell.length_b   1.000
_cell.length_c   1.000
_cell.angle_alpha   90.00
_cell.angle_beta   90.00
_cell.angle_gamma   90.00
#
_symmetry.space_group_name_H-M   'P 1'
#
loop_
_entity.id
_entity.type
_entity.pdbx_description
1 polymer ?
#
loop_
_entity_poly.entity_id
_entity_poly.type
_entity_poly.pdbx_seq_one_letter_code
_entity_poly.pdbx_strand_id
1 'polypeptide(L)'
;MSKIKTNIKCSKCGVFTENSDYCKSCGNLISHRKRQELKVAKFKQEQIEEVKKELENPNLAKRLIKHPFVLYRVAGWVLHSVFLVVSAIGAFLAWFIAMVAAG
;
A
#
# COMPACT_ATOMS: atom_id res chain seq x y z
N MET A 1 15.92 39.57 18.64
CA MET A 1 14.62 38.87 18.47
C MET A 1 13.97 38.71 19.83
N SER A 2 13.02 39.59 20.14
CA SER A 2 12.32 39.64 21.43
C SER A 2 11.48 38.39 21.63
N LYS A 3 11.76 37.60 22.68
CA LYS A 3 10.94 36.42 23.04
C LYS A 3 9.56 36.88 23.46
N ILE A 4 8.57 36.71 22.59
CA ILE A 4 7.16 36.90 22.93
C ILE A 4 6.81 35.84 23.98
N LYS A 5 6.55 36.26 25.23
CA LYS A 5 6.11 35.38 26.31
C LYS A 5 4.65 35.02 26.11
N THR A 6 4.38 33.95 25.36
CA THR A 6 3.04 33.36 25.27
C THR A 6 2.84 32.38 26.43
N ASN A 7 1.88 32.69 27.31
CA ASN A 7 1.38 31.73 28.29
C ASN A 7 0.45 30.77 27.57
N ILE A 8 0.87 29.52 27.38
CA ILE A 8 0.08 28.51 26.67
C ILE A 8 -0.66 27.69 27.70
N LYS A 9 -1.99 27.63 27.57
CA LYS A 9 -2.84 26.79 28.41
C LYS A 9 -2.67 25.33 27.99
N CYS A 10 -2.24 24.50 28.93
CA CYS A 10 -2.17 23.05 28.76
C CYS A 10 -3.58 22.45 28.57
N SER A 11 -3.85 21.81 27.42
CA SER A 11 -5.18 21.21 27.14
C SER A 11 -5.59 20.07 28.09
N LYS A 12 -4.64 19.48 28.83
CA LYS A 12 -4.92 18.37 29.77
C LYS A 12 -5.08 18.79 31.22
N CYS A 13 -4.41 19.86 31.63
CA CYS A 13 -4.20 20.20 33.03
C CYS A 13 -4.63 21.63 33.38
N GLY A 14 -4.97 22.45 32.37
CA GLY A 14 -5.46 23.81 32.57
C GLY A 14 -4.41 24.81 33.07
N VAL A 15 -3.23 24.35 33.51
CA VAL A 15 -2.14 25.19 34.01
C VAL A 15 -1.51 25.99 32.85
N PHE A 16 -1.27 27.27 33.09
CA PHE A 16 -0.52 28.14 32.20
C PHE A 16 0.97 27.82 32.34
N THR A 17 1.56 27.27 31.28
CA THR A 17 3.00 27.00 31.24
C THR A 17 3.66 28.00 30.30
N GLU A 18 4.77 28.60 30.72
CA GLU A 18 5.61 29.42 29.84
C GLU A 18 6.15 28.55 28.70
N ASN A 19 5.75 28.88 27.47
CA ASN A 19 6.22 28.41 26.16
C ASN A 19 7.25 27.25 26.16
N SER A 20 6.82 26.06 26.62
CA SER A 20 7.60 24.84 26.63
C SER A 20 6.87 23.76 25.81
N ASP A 21 7.64 22.97 25.05
CA ASP A 21 7.10 21.88 24.22
C ASP A 21 6.31 20.85 25.02
N TYR A 22 6.70 20.69 26.28
CA TYR A 22 6.08 19.81 27.25
C TYR A 22 5.60 20.62 28.45
N CYS A 23 4.42 20.27 28.93
CA CYS A 23 3.85 20.75 30.18
C CYS A 23 4.74 20.42 31.38
N LYS A 24 5.18 21.41 32.17
CA LYS A 24 6.02 21.16 33.35
C LYS A 24 5.29 20.37 34.45
N SER A 25 3.98 20.55 34.59
CA SER A 25 3.18 19.88 35.63
C SER A 25 2.69 18.49 35.26
N CYS A 26 2.61 18.16 33.97
CA CYS A 26 1.91 16.98 33.48
C CYS A 26 2.66 16.21 32.39
N GLY A 27 3.83 16.70 31.97
CA GLY A 27 4.67 16.08 30.95
C GLY A 27 4.05 15.97 29.57
N ASN A 28 2.81 16.44 29.37
CA ASN A 28 2.09 16.29 28.11
C ASN A 28 2.63 17.23 27.03
N LEU A 29 2.69 16.75 25.79
CA LEU A 29 3.13 17.53 24.64
C LEU A 29 2.08 18.61 24.30
N ILE A 30 2.46 19.87 24.51
CA ILE A 30 1.61 21.05 24.25
C ILE A 30 1.80 21.56 22.83
N SER A 31 3.02 21.46 22.26
CA SER A 31 3.30 22.04 20.94
C SER A 31 2.66 21.23 19.80
N HIS A 32 1.83 21.91 19.02
CA HIS A 32 1.16 21.33 17.85
C HIS A 32 2.15 20.86 16.78
N ARG A 33 3.27 21.59 16.62
CA ARG A 33 4.37 21.25 15.71
C ARG A 33 4.95 19.86 16.00
N LYS A 34 5.35 19.58 17.24
CA LYS A 34 5.89 18.26 17.60
C LYS A 34 4.85 17.16 17.51
N ARG A 35 3.56 17.46 17.73
CA ARG A 35 2.48 16.47 17.51
C ARG A 35 2.36 16.08 16.05
N GLN A 36 2.53 17.02 15.12
CA GLN A 36 2.53 16.73 13.69
C GLN A 36 3.77 15.93 13.29
N GLU A 37 4.96 16.30 13.78
CA GLU A 37 6.19 15.55 13.50
C GLU A 37 6.13 14.10 13.98
N LEU A 38 5.61 13.86 15.19
CA LEU A 38 5.41 12.51 15.70
C LEU A 38 4.39 11.70 14.89
N LYS A 39 3.33 12.34 14.38
CA LYS A 39 2.37 11.68 13.49
C LYS A 39 2.99 11.31 12.15
N VAL A 40 3.79 12.19 11.57
CA VAL A 40 4.50 11.94 10.31
C VAL A 40 5.55 10.84 10.50
N ALA A 41 6.26 10.83 11.62
CA ALA A 41 7.23 9.78 11.93
C ALA A 41 6.57 8.40 12.09
N LYS A 42 5.42 8.34 12.77
CA LYS A 42 4.64 7.10 12.90
C LYS A 42 4.13 6.60 11.56
N PHE A 43 3.54 7.48 10.76
CA PHE A 43 3.03 7.13 9.44
C PHE A 43 4.13 6.60 8.50
N LYS A 44 5.33 7.19 8.56
CA LYS A 44 6.49 6.67 7.81
C LYS A 44 6.91 5.28 8.28
N GLN A 45 6.91 5.01 9.59
CA GLN A 45 7.24 3.68 10.10
C GLN A 45 6.18 2.65 9.72
N GLU A 46 4.90 3.00 9.80
CA GLU A 46 3.79 2.13 9.40
C GLU A 46 3.89 1.75 7.91
N GLN A 47 4.20 2.70 7.03
CA GLN A 47 4.41 2.39 5.61
C GLN A 47 5.63 1.49 5.36
N ILE A 48 6.71 1.68 6.10
CA ILE A 48 7.89 0.81 5.98
C ILE A 48 7.56 -0.61 6.46
N GLU A 49 6.79 -0.75 7.54
CA GLU A 49 6.33 -2.05 8.05
C GLU A 49 5.33 -2.73 7.12
N GLU A 50 4.43 -1.99 6.48
CA GLU A 50 3.50 -2.51 5.46
C GLU A 50 4.26 -3.05 4.26
N VAL A 51 5.20 -2.26 3.71
CA VAL A 51 6.05 -2.71 2.59
C VAL A 51 6.88 -3.92 2.99
N LYS A 52 7.41 -3.95 4.22
CA LYS A 52 8.17 -5.10 4.73
C LYS A 52 7.28 -6.33 4.90
N LYS A 53 6.05 -6.19 5.39
CA LYS A 53 5.06 -7.27 5.48
C LYS A 53 4.63 -7.77 4.11
N GLU A 54 4.50 -6.90 3.11
CA GLU A 54 4.23 -7.29 1.72
C GLU A 54 5.43 -8.03 1.10
N LEU A 55 6.66 -7.69 1.50
CA LEU A 55 7.87 -8.39 1.10
C LEU A 55 8.01 -9.76 1.77
N GLU A 56 7.70 -9.86 3.07
CA GLU A 56 7.77 -11.10 3.86
C GLU A 56 6.60 -12.05 3.58
N ASN A 57 5.43 -11.52 3.26
CA ASN A 57 4.26 -12.28 2.88
C ASN A 57 3.85 -11.95 1.43
N PRO A 58 4.67 -12.37 0.44
CA PRO A 58 4.28 -12.21 -0.94
C PRO A 58 3.01 -13.04 -1.14
N ASN A 59 1.96 -12.36 -1.60
CA ASN A 59 0.69 -12.92 -2.05
C ASN A 59 0.88 -14.32 -2.66
N LEU A 60 0.03 -15.30 -2.31
CA LEU A 60 0.17 -16.71 -2.70
C LEU A 60 0.51 -16.86 -4.20
N ALA A 61 -0.04 -16.01 -5.05
CA ALA A 61 0.28 -15.91 -6.48
C ALA A 61 1.78 -15.66 -6.78
N LYS A 62 2.41 -14.65 -6.14
CA LYS A 62 3.85 -14.37 -6.32
C LYS A 62 4.74 -15.44 -5.69
N ARG A 63 4.27 -16.10 -4.62
CA ARG A 63 4.96 -17.21 -3.94
C ARG A 63 4.91 -18.51 -4.75
N LEU A 64 3.78 -18.80 -5.41
CA LEU A 64 3.66 -19.94 -6.35
C LEU A 64 4.52 -19.74 -7.60
N ILE A 65 4.69 -18.51 -8.09
CA ILE A 65 5.57 -18.21 -9.25
C ILE A 65 7.06 -18.35 -8.90
N LYS A 66 7.44 -18.18 -7.63
CA LYS A 66 8.80 -18.37 -7.13
C LYS A 66 9.17 -19.84 -6.89
N HIS A 67 8.22 -20.77 -6.97
CA HIS A 67 8.56 -22.19 -6.84
C HIS A 67 9.46 -22.61 -8.02
N PRO A 68 10.56 -23.34 -7.77
CA PRO A 68 11.54 -23.74 -8.78
C PRO A 68 10.99 -24.73 -9.82
N PHE A 69 9.70 -25.05 -9.78
CA PHE A 69 9.03 -25.92 -10.75
C PHE A 69 8.71 -25.13 -12.04
N VAL A 70 9.76 -24.83 -12.80
CA VAL A 70 9.71 -24.21 -14.14
C VAL A 70 8.68 -24.90 -15.04
N LEU A 71 8.46 -26.20 -14.84
CA LEU A 71 7.42 -27.00 -15.50
C LEU A 71 6.02 -26.38 -15.40
N TYR A 72 5.57 -25.92 -14.22
CA TYR A 72 4.23 -25.33 -14.09
C TYR A 72 4.14 -23.93 -14.70
N ARG A 73 5.24 -23.16 -14.68
CA ARG A 73 5.33 -21.86 -15.34
C ARG A 73 5.26 -21.99 -16.87
N VAL A 74 5.97 -22.98 -17.42
CA VAL A 74 5.95 -23.29 -18.86
C VAL A 74 4.61 -23.91 -19.25
N ALA A 75 4.08 -24.85 -18.46
CA ALA A 75 2.77 -25.45 -18.71
C ALA A 75 1.65 -24.40 -18.75
N GLY A 76 1.64 -23.43 -17.83
CA GLY A 76 0.67 -22.33 -17.85
C GLY A 76 0.78 -21.45 -19.10
N TRP A 77 2.01 -21.15 -19.54
CA TRP A 77 2.24 -20.35 -20.75
C TRP A 77 1.84 -21.12 -22.03
N VAL A 78 2.14 -22.42 -22.08
CA VAL A 78 1.75 -23.31 -23.17
C VAL A 78 0.23 -23.50 -23.22
N LEU A 79 -0.43 -23.81 -22.09
CA LEU A 79 -1.89 -23.96 -22.06
C LEU A 79 -2.60 -22.69 -22.52
N HIS A 80 -2.14 -21.53 -22.04
CA HIS A 80 -2.73 -20.25 -22.41
C HIS A 80 -2.52 -19.93 -23.89
N SER A 81 -1.31 -20.15 -24.42
CA SER A 81 -1.00 -19.95 -25.83
C SER A 81 -1.83 -20.88 -26.72
N VAL A 82 -1.92 -22.16 -26.37
CA VAL A 82 -2.72 -23.14 -27.11
C VAL A 82 -4.20 -22.79 -27.08
N PHE A 83 -4.75 -22.41 -25.92
CA PHE A 83 -6.15 -22.03 -25.79
C PHE A 83 -6.49 -20.81 -26.65
N LEU A 84 -5.64 -19.78 -26.65
CA LEU A 84 -5.83 -18.60 -27.50
C LEU A 84 -5.80 -18.94 -28.98
N VAL A 85 -4.85 -19.77 -29.42
CA VAL A 85 -4.75 -20.19 -30.82
C VAL A 85 -5.98 -20.98 -31.25
N VAL A 86 -6.39 -21.97 -30.46
CA VAL A 86 -7.58 -22.79 -30.76
C VAL A 86 -8.85 -21.93 -30.76
N SER A 87 -9.00 -21.03 -29.80
CA SER A 87 -10.16 -20.13 -29.72
C SER A 87 -10.21 -19.17 -30.91
N ALA A 88 -9.08 -18.62 -31.34
CA ALA A 88 -9.01 -17.73 -32.51
C ALA A 88 -9.38 -18.46 -33.81
N ILE A 89 -8.86 -19.68 -34.01
CA ILE A 89 -9.18 -20.49 -35.18
C ILE A 89 -10.66 -20.89 -35.16
N GLY A 90 -11.18 -21.32 -34.02
CA GLY A 90 -12.59 -21.68 -33.85
C GLY A 90 -13.53 -20.51 -34.15
N ALA A 91 -13.20 -19.31 -33.66
CA ALA A 91 -13.96 -18.09 -33.95
C ALA A 91 -13.91 -17.72 -35.43
N PHE A 92 -12.76 -17.85 -36.07
CA PHE A 92 -12.59 -17.55 -37.49
C PHE A 92 -13.40 -18.51 -38.38
N LEU A 93 -13.36 -19.80 -38.09
CA LEU A 93 -14.16 -20.80 -38.80
C LEU A 93 -15.66 -20.59 -38.55
N ALA A 94 -16.06 -20.31 -37.31
CA ALA A 94 -17.46 -20.03 -36.97
C ALA A 94 -17.99 -18.79 -37.72
N TRP A 95 -17.19 -17.73 -37.78
CA TRP A 95 -17.51 -16.53 -38.57
C TRP A 95 -17.68 -16.88 -40.05
N PHE A 96 -16.74 -17.65 -40.62
CA PHE A 96 -16.78 -18.01 -42.03
C PHE A 96 -18.02 -18.83 -42.38
N ILE A 97 -18.37 -19.81 -41.56
CA ILE A 97 -19.58 -20.62 -41.73
C ILE A 97 -20.84 -19.75 -41.60
N ALA A 98 -20.89 -18.85 -40.61
CA ALA A 98 -22.02 -17.94 -40.43
C ALA A 98 -22.21 -17.02 -41.65
N MET A 99 -21.13 -16.53 -42.26
CA MET A 99 -21.16 -15.69 -43.45
C MET A 99 -21.68 -16.46 -44.68
N VAL A 100 -21.27 -17.73 -44.83
CA VAL A 100 -21.72 -18.60 -45.93
C VAL A 100 -23.17 -19.05 -45.76
N ALA A 101 -23.62 -19.31 -44.53
CA ALA A 101 -24.99 -19.75 -44.24
C ALA A 101 -26.03 -18.62 -44.30
N ALA A 102 -25.59 -17.36 -44.23
CA ALA A 102 -26.45 -16.17 -44.33
C ALA A 102 -26.56 -15.60 -45.75
N GLY A 103 -25.91 -16.23 -46.74
CA GLY A 103 -25.96 -15.88 -48.16
C GLY A 103 -26.79 -16.85 -49.00
#